data_AF-A0A2T2RIG8-F1
#
_entry.id   AF-A0A2T2RIG8-F1
#
_cell.length_a   1.000
_cell.length_b   1.000
_cell.length_c   1.000
_cell.angle_alpha   90.00
_cell.angle_beta   90.00
_cell.angle_gamma   90.00
#
_symmetry.space_group_name_H-M   'P 1'
#
loop_
_entity.id
_entity.type
_entity.pdbx_description
1 polymer ?
#
loop_
_entity_poly.entity_id
_entity_poly.type
_entity_poly.pdbx_seq_one_letter_code
_entity_poly.pdbx_strand_id
1 'polypeptide(L)'
;MTSDPSEHSAGLARRDTGGDGAHRGDQPRSYYGQPIVKEPAWTWQVPWYLFAGGLAGGASLAAAVAEATGQGELARRTRGVAAGAATASPALLISDLGRPRRFVNMLRVFKPTSAMSMGSWLLAAFGPAATGAAALDGLGWLPTARRGLSAGAAVLGVPLTTYTAVLLSDSANPAWHGARNTLPAVFASSAAASAGGAMTLVGPAAQTAPARRLAAAAAAGE
;
A
#
# COMPACT_ATOMS: atom_id res chain seq x y z
N MET A 1 -56.18 22.62 53.58
CA MET A 1 -55.98 22.81 55.03
C MET A 1 -55.98 21.42 55.65
N THR A 2 -54.78 20.92 55.99
CA THR A 2 -54.31 20.70 57.38
C THR A 2 -54.73 19.32 57.89
N SER A 3 -53.92 18.43 58.46
CA SER A 3 -52.48 18.33 58.72
C SER A 3 -52.24 16.86 59.14
N ASP A 4 -51.07 16.31 58.84
CA ASP A 4 -50.48 15.13 59.50
C ASP A 4 -50.10 15.47 60.96
N PRO A 5 -50.03 14.53 61.93
CA PRO A 5 -48.68 14.08 62.35
C PRO A 5 -48.53 12.70 63.06
N SER A 6 -47.29 12.17 62.96
CA SER A 6 -46.50 11.40 63.96
C SER A 6 -46.90 9.94 64.26
N GLU A 7 -46.02 8.94 64.46
CA GLU A 7 -44.56 8.81 64.53
C GLU A 7 -44.21 7.30 64.67
N HIS A 8 -42.91 6.98 64.60
CA HIS A 8 -42.23 5.77 65.14
C HIS A 8 -42.28 4.43 64.37
N SER A 9 -41.24 4.19 63.57
CA SER A 9 -40.36 3.02 63.80
C SER A 9 -38.94 3.30 63.32
N ALA A 10 -38.03 3.54 64.26
CA ALA A 10 -36.60 3.61 64.04
C ALA A 10 -36.00 2.21 64.06
N GLY A 11 -34.97 2.00 63.23
CA GLY A 11 -33.94 0.99 63.47
C GLY A 11 -33.73 0.01 62.31
N LEU A 12 -32.69 0.24 61.52
CA LEU A 12 -31.46 -0.56 61.58
C LEU A 12 -30.45 -0.01 60.57
N ALA A 13 -29.40 0.60 61.11
CA ALA A 13 -28.21 0.96 60.37
C ALA A 13 -27.52 -0.31 59.84
N ARG A 14 -27.44 -0.44 58.51
CA ARG A 14 -26.48 -1.35 57.88
C ARG A 14 -25.40 -0.50 57.20
N ARG A 15 -24.20 -0.60 57.76
CA ARG A 15 -22.95 -0.08 57.22
C ARG A 15 -22.75 -0.59 55.80
N ASP A 16 -22.73 0.32 54.83
CA ASP A 16 -22.17 0.03 53.51
C ASP A 16 -20.65 0.19 53.62
N THR A 17 -19.97 -0.96 53.69
CA THR A 17 -18.52 -1.04 53.74
C THR A 17 -18.11 -1.82 52.51
N GLY A 18 -17.33 -1.18 51.63
CA GLY A 18 -16.54 -1.87 50.62
C GLY A 18 -17.02 -1.64 49.20
N GLY A 19 -16.26 -0.82 48.45
CA GLY A 19 -16.24 -0.92 46.99
C GLY A 19 -16.26 0.37 46.20
N ASP A 20 -15.61 1.45 46.63
CA ASP A 20 -15.28 2.59 45.76
C ASP A 20 -14.14 2.24 44.77
N GLY A 21 -14.30 1.11 44.07
CA GLY A 21 -13.67 0.86 42.79
C GLY A 21 -14.66 1.29 41.73
N ALA A 22 -14.73 2.59 41.47
CA ALA A 22 -15.54 3.17 40.41
C ALA A 22 -15.09 2.60 39.04
N HIS A 23 -15.64 1.44 38.67
CA HIS A 23 -15.92 1.11 37.29
C HIS A 23 -16.92 2.15 36.80
N ARG A 24 -16.42 3.31 36.36
CA ARG A 24 -17.19 4.21 35.49
C ARG A 24 -17.73 3.33 34.37
N GLY A 25 -19.05 3.16 34.39
CA GLY A 25 -19.76 2.31 33.46
C GLY A 25 -19.40 2.69 32.03
N ASP A 26 -18.72 1.78 31.34
CA ASP A 26 -18.89 1.69 29.90
C ASP A 26 -20.31 1.14 29.73
N GLN A 27 -21.29 2.02 29.49
CA GLN A 27 -22.64 1.56 29.16
C GLN A 27 -22.51 0.58 28.00
N PRO A 28 -23.21 -0.57 28.01
CA PRO A 28 -23.12 -1.53 26.91
C PRO A 28 -23.42 -0.80 25.60
N ARG A 29 -22.40 -0.71 24.72
CA ARG A 29 -22.50 0.05 23.46
C ARG A 29 -23.73 -0.43 22.69
N SER A 30 -24.71 0.46 22.53
CA SER A 30 -25.91 0.18 21.75
C SER A 30 -25.51 -0.18 20.32
N TYR A 31 -26.06 -1.29 19.82
CA TYR A 31 -25.86 -1.76 18.44
C TYR A 31 -26.43 -0.77 17.41
N TYR A 32 -27.49 -0.06 17.78
CA TYR A 32 -28.19 0.87 16.89
C TYR A 32 -27.42 2.19 16.76
N GLY A 33 -27.23 2.65 15.52
CA GLY A 33 -26.53 3.90 15.20
C GLY A 33 -25.01 3.81 15.12
N GLN A 34 -24.43 2.60 15.29
CA GLN A 34 -23.01 2.38 15.03
C GLN A 34 -22.78 2.10 13.54
N PRO A 35 -21.68 2.59 12.94
CA PRO A 35 -21.29 2.21 11.59
C PRO A 35 -21.17 0.69 11.47
N ILE A 36 -21.83 0.11 10.45
CA ILE A 36 -21.79 -1.33 10.17
C ILE A 36 -20.36 -1.77 9.81
N VAL A 37 -19.57 -0.86 9.23
CA VAL A 37 -18.18 -1.08 8.83
C VAL A 37 -17.26 -0.26 9.72
N LYS A 38 -16.18 -0.89 10.18
CA LYS A 38 -15.14 -0.22 10.96
C LYS A 38 -14.40 0.80 10.10
N GLU A 39 -14.11 1.97 10.68
CA GLU A 39 -13.33 3.00 10.00
C GLU A 39 -11.95 2.47 9.58
N PRO A 40 -11.46 2.85 8.38
CA PRO A 40 -10.13 2.49 7.95
C PRO A 40 -9.08 3.14 8.86
N ALA A 41 -8.24 2.32 9.50
CA ALA A 41 -7.14 2.80 10.34
C ALA A 41 -5.93 3.23 9.50
N TRP A 42 -6.14 4.09 8.49
CA TRP A 42 -5.09 4.52 7.57
C TRP A 42 -4.16 5.49 8.26
N THR A 43 -2.88 5.13 8.28
CA THR A 43 -1.81 6.04 8.69
C THR A 43 -1.28 6.80 7.47
N TRP A 44 -0.49 7.85 7.69
CA TRP A 44 0.11 8.62 6.59
C TRP A 44 1.06 7.79 5.73
N GLN A 45 1.59 6.69 6.25
CA GLN A 45 2.45 5.74 5.55
C GLN A 45 1.69 5.03 4.41
N VAL A 46 0.38 4.84 4.55
CA VAL A 46 -0.43 4.06 3.60
C VAL A 46 -0.42 4.66 2.19
N PRO A 47 -0.81 5.94 2.00
CA PRO A 47 -0.71 6.57 0.68
C PRO A 47 0.70 6.54 0.08
N TRP A 48 1.73 6.73 0.91
CA TRP A 48 3.11 6.79 0.43
C TRP A 48 3.65 5.45 -0.05
N TYR A 49 3.35 4.34 0.64
CA TYR A 49 3.79 3.04 0.14
C TYR A 49 3.00 2.60 -1.10
N LEU A 50 1.73 2.99 -1.22
CA LEU A 50 0.91 2.73 -2.41
C LEU A 50 1.50 3.47 -3.62
N PHE A 51 1.81 4.75 -3.46
CA PHE A 51 2.49 5.55 -4.47
C PHE A 51 3.85 4.95 -4.85
N ALA A 52 4.69 4.64 -3.86
CA ALA A 52 6.01 4.06 -4.09
C ALA A 52 5.91 2.68 -4.78
N GLY A 53 4.93 1.86 -4.43
CA GLY A 53 4.69 0.56 -5.08
C GLY A 53 4.31 0.71 -6.55
N GLY A 54 3.36 1.61 -6.85
CA GLY A 54 2.98 1.93 -8.23
C GLY A 54 4.12 2.51 -9.05
N LEU A 55 4.88 3.46 -8.48
CA LEU A 55 6.07 4.03 -9.10
C LEU A 55 7.13 2.96 -9.39
N ALA A 56 7.38 2.04 -8.45
CA ALA A 56 8.35 0.97 -8.63
C ALA A 56 7.99 0.04 -9.80
N GLY A 57 6.73 -0.42 -9.85
CA GLY A 57 6.24 -1.28 -10.92
C GLY A 57 6.26 -0.59 -12.28
N GLY A 58 5.71 0.64 -12.34
CA GLY A 58 5.67 1.44 -13.57
C GLY A 58 7.05 1.80 -14.10
N ALA A 59 7.97 2.23 -13.22
CA ALA A 59 9.34 2.55 -13.59
C ALA A 59 10.12 1.31 -14.07
N SER A 60 9.87 0.13 -13.50
CA SER A 60 10.53 -1.12 -13.95
C SER A 60 10.15 -1.47 -15.38
N LEU A 61 8.85 -1.39 -15.71
CA LEU A 61 8.37 -1.59 -17.08
C LEU A 61 8.93 -0.52 -18.02
N ALA A 62 8.85 0.74 -17.63
CA ALA A 62 9.29 1.85 -18.46
C ALA A 62 10.81 1.81 -18.71
N ALA A 63 11.60 1.37 -17.74
CA ALA A 63 13.03 1.13 -17.90
C ALA A 63 13.32 0.00 -18.91
N ALA A 64 12.54 -1.09 -18.89
CA ALA A 64 12.68 -2.17 -19.87
C ALA A 64 12.32 -1.70 -21.30
N VAL A 65 11.27 -0.89 -21.44
CA VAL A 65 10.90 -0.27 -22.74
C VAL A 65 11.99 0.71 -23.22
N ALA A 66 12.53 1.53 -22.33
CA ALA A 66 13.63 2.44 -22.64
C ALA A 66 14.89 1.65 -23.10
N GLU A 67 15.19 0.53 -22.46
CA GLU A 67 16.30 -0.34 -22.88
C GLU A 67 16.05 -0.96 -24.26
N ALA A 68 14.84 -1.47 -24.51
CA ALA A 68 14.46 -2.06 -25.78
C ALA A 68 14.46 -1.06 -26.94
N THR A 69 14.27 0.23 -26.65
CA THR A 69 14.30 1.33 -27.63
C THR A 69 15.69 1.97 -27.79
N GLY A 70 16.73 1.38 -27.19
CA GLY A 70 18.12 1.86 -27.29
C GLY A 70 18.45 3.06 -26.39
N GLN A 71 17.53 3.48 -25.51
CA GLN A 71 17.73 4.59 -24.58
C GLN A 71 18.42 4.13 -23.29
N GLY A 72 19.64 3.63 -23.41
CA GLY A 72 20.37 2.97 -22.32
C GLY A 72 20.58 3.86 -21.08
N GLU A 73 20.87 5.15 -21.27
CA GLU A 73 21.04 6.12 -20.19
C GLU A 73 19.75 6.32 -19.40
N LEU A 74 18.65 6.59 -20.11
CA LEU A 74 17.32 6.74 -19.51
C LEU A 74 16.93 5.47 -18.77
N ALA A 75 17.10 4.31 -19.40
CA ALA A 75 16.78 3.02 -18.80
C ALA A 75 17.54 2.79 -17.48
N ARG A 76 18.83 3.11 -17.42
CA ARG A 76 19.64 2.99 -16.20
C ARG A 76 19.13 3.86 -15.07
N ARG A 77 18.85 5.14 -15.35
CA ARG A 77 18.32 6.07 -14.34
C ARG A 77 16.93 5.65 -13.86
N THR A 78 16.07 5.20 -14.77
CA THR A 78 14.72 4.72 -14.44
C THR A 78 14.76 3.42 -13.62
N ARG A 79 15.71 2.50 -13.87
CA ARG A 79 15.94 1.34 -12.97
C ARG A 79 16.33 1.78 -11.56
N GLY A 80 17.17 2.81 -11.44
CA GLY A 80 17.52 3.40 -10.14
C GLY A 80 16.28 3.91 -9.38
N VAL A 81 15.39 4.61 -10.07
CA VAL A 81 14.09 5.04 -9.51
C VAL A 81 13.26 3.83 -9.07
N ALA A 82 13.14 2.82 -9.93
CA ALA A 82 12.38 1.61 -9.62
C ALA A 82 12.92 0.90 -8.37
N ALA A 83 14.24 0.75 -8.25
CA ALA A 83 14.89 0.13 -7.10
C ALA A 83 14.71 0.95 -5.80
N GLY A 84 14.82 2.28 -5.89
CA GLY A 84 14.57 3.18 -4.76
C GLY A 84 13.14 3.06 -4.25
N ALA A 85 12.16 3.11 -5.16
CA ALA A 85 10.75 2.97 -4.84
C ALA A 85 10.39 1.56 -4.33
N ALA A 86 11.00 0.51 -4.91
CA ALA A 86 10.88 -0.88 -4.48
C ALA A 86 11.43 -1.13 -3.07
N THR A 87 12.37 -0.31 -2.62
CA THR A 87 12.91 -0.35 -1.25
C THR A 87 12.04 0.47 -0.29
N ALA A 88 11.62 1.67 -0.71
CA ALA A 88 10.82 2.58 0.10
C ALA A 88 9.43 2.01 0.43
N SER A 89 8.75 1.40 -0.54
CA SER A 89 7.39 0.86 -0.35
C SER A 89 7.31 -0.18 0.78
N PRO A 90 8.08 -1.29 0.77
CA PRO A 90 8.05 -2.26 1.86
C PRO A 90 8.59 -1.70 3.18
N ALA A 91 9.53 -0.75 3.17
CA ALA A 91 10.00 -0.11 4.40
C ALA A 91 8.88 0.69 5.10
N LEU A 92 8.10 1.45 4.32
CA LEU A 92 6.92 2.16 4.82
C LEU A 92 5.83 1.20 5.30
N LEU A 93 5.60 0.10 4.57
CA LEU A 93 4.67 -0.94 4.97
C LEU A 93 5.07 -1.60 6.30
N ILE A 94 6.35 -1.94 6.48
CA ILE A 94 6.87 -2.53 7.71
C ILE A 94 6.76 -1.56 8.89
N SER A 95 7.00 -0.27 8.63
CA SER A 95 6.80 0.81 9.61
C SER A 95 5.34 0.89 10.07
N ASP A 96 4.39 0.86 9.13
CA ASP A 96 2.95 0.84 9.41
C ASP A 96 2.51 -0.43 10.19
N LEU A 97 3.06 -1.60 9.84
CA LEU A 97 2.80 -2.87 10.53
C LEU A 97 3.29 -2.87 11.99
N GLY A 98 4.26 -2.03 12.34
CA GLY A 98 4.90 -1.89 13.66
C GLY A 98 5.68 -3.11 14.14
N ARG A 99 5.61 -4.25 13.45
CA ARG A 99 6.29 -5.51 13.80
C ARG A 99 6.77 -6.24 12.53
N PRO A 100 8.08 -6.21 12.19
CA PRO A 100 8.61 -6.76 10.93
C PRO A 100 8.37 -8.27 10.76
N ARG A 101 8.29 -9.02 11.86
CA ARG A 101 7.96 -10.46 11.85
C ARG A 101 6.61 -10.76 11.16
N ARG A 102 5.66 -9.81 11.13
CA ARG A 102 4.36 -9.99 10.47
C ARG A 102 4.50 -10.19 8.96
N PHE A 103 5.38 -9.42 8.32
CA PHE A 103 5.63 -9.54 6.88
C PHE A 103 6.19 -10.93 6.53
N VAL A 104 7.19 -11.40 7.29
CA VAL A 104 7.78 -12.73 7.07
C VAL A 104 6.76 -13.85 7.32
N ASN A 105 5.84 -13.67 8.28
CA ASN A 105 4.77 -14.64 8.51
C ASN A 105 3.78 -14.72 7.34
N MET A 106 3.57 -13.62 6.60
CA MET A 106 2.72 -13.61 5.40
C MET A 106 3.32 -14.42 4.25
N LEU A 107 4.65 -14.54 4.19
CA LEU A 107 5.37 -15.34 3.17
C LEU A 107 5.37 -16.85 3.43
N ARG A 108 4.72 -17.34 4.50
CA ARG A 108 4.69 -18.77 4.82
C ARG A 108 3.66 -19.55 4.01
N VAL A 109 2.63 -18.88 3.50
CA VAL A 109 1.50 -19.52 2.82
C VAL A 109 1.34 -18.92 1.44
N PHE A 110 1.26 -19.78 0.43
CA PHE A 110 0.89 -19.41 -0.93
C PHE A 110 -0.60 -19.71 -1.14
N LYS A 111 -1.43 -18.67 -1.19
CA LYS A 111 -2.89 -18.78 -1.36
C LYS A 111 -3.35 -17.91 -2.53
N PRO A 112 -3.48 -18.49 -3.76
CA PRO A 112 -3.86 -17.76 -4.96
C PRO A 112 -5.19 -17.01 -4.87
N THR A 113 -6.12 -17.52 -4.06
CA THR A 113 -7.45 -16.90 -3.85
C THR A 113 -7.43 -15.72 -2.88
N SER A 114 -6.28 -15.41 -2.27
CA SER A 114 -6.14 -14.27 -1.36
C SER A 114 -5.23 -13.22 -1.98
N ALA A 115 -5.78 -12.04 -2.26
CA ALA A 115 -5.02 -10.91 -2.74
C ALA A 115 -3.81 -10.64 -1.82
N MET A 116 -4.03 -10.60 -0.51
CA MET A 116 -2.97 -10.29 0.47
C MET A 116 -1.80 -11.29 0.46
N SER A 117 -2.06 -12.58 0.22
CA SER A 117 -1.00 -13.58 0.01
C SER A 117 -0.27 -13.34 -1.30
N MET A 118 -1.00 -13.14 -2.41
CA MET A 118 -0.42 -12.93 -3.73
C MET A 118 0.49 -11.70 -3.77
N GLY A 119 0.13 -10.58 -3.15
CA GLY A 119 1.02 -9.43 -3.14
C GLY A 119 2.23 -9.55 -2.26
N SER A 120 2.16 -10.33 -1.18
CA SER A 120 3.33 -10.59 -0.35
C SER A 120 4.39 -11.32 -1.18
N TRP A 121 3.97 -12.35 -1.92
CA TRP A 121 4.83 -13.06 -2.86
C TRP A 121 5.29 -12.18 -4.03
N LEU A 122 4.41 -11.34 -4.55
CA LEU A 122 4.75 -10.40 -5.62
C LEU A 122 5.84 -9.42 -5.19
N LEU A 123 5.68 -8.79 -4.02
CA LEU A 123 6.68 -7.88 -3.43
C LEU A 123 7.99 -8.60 -3.14
N ALA A 124 7.92 -9.82 -2.58
CA ALA A 124 9.10 -10.61 -2.27
C ALA A 124 9.90 -11.03 -3.51
N ALA A 125 9.24 -11.26 -4.65
CA ALA A 125 9.92 -11.55 -5.92
C ALA A 125 10.40 -10.28 -6.64
N PHE A 126 9.55 -9.24 -6.66
CA PHE A 126 9.82 -7.99 -7.36
C PHE A 126 10.98 -7.20 -6.74
N GLY A 127 11.02 -7.08 -5.40
CA GLY A 127 12.03 -6.28 -4.70
C GLY A 127 13.47 -6.69 -5.06
N PRO A 128 13.86 -7.97 -4.90
CA PRO A 128 15.17 -8.46 -5.31
C PRO A 128 15.44 -8.32 -6.81
N ALA A 129 14.43 -8.52 -7.67
CA ALA A 129 14.60 -8.35 -9.11
C ALA A 129 14.93 -6.89 -9.48
N ALA A 130 14.16 -5.93 -8.96
CA ALA A 130 14.36 -4.51 -9.23
C ALA A 130 15.69 -3.99 -8.64
N THR A 131 15.96 -4.29 -7.37
CA THR A 131 17.18 -3.84 -6.69
C THR A 131 18.43 -4.53 -7.22
N GLY A 132 18.35 -5.83 -7.52
CA GLY A 132 19.45 -6.59 -8.12
C GLY A 132 19.77 -6.13 -9.54
N ALA A 133 18.75 -5.83 -10.36
CA ALA A 133 18.97 -5.24 -11.69
C ALA A 133 19.70 -3.90 -11.60
N ALA A 134 19.28 -3.01 -10.69
CA ALA A 134 19.93 -1.71 -10.50
C ALA A 134 21.36 -1.84 -9.95
N ALA A 135 21.60 -2.77 -9.02
CA ALA A 135 22.92 -3.02 -8.46
C ALA A 135 23.91 -3.54 -9.51
N LEU A 136 23.49 -4.53 -10.32
CA LEU A 136 24.32 -5.06 -11.40
C LEU A 136 24.61 -4.01 -12.48
N ASP A 137 23.65 -3.13 -12.76
CA ASP A 137 23.82 -2.02 -13.70
C ASP A 137 24.83 -0.98 -13.18
N GLY A 138 24.77 -0.64 -11.88
CA GLY A 138 25.71 0.28 -11.24
C GLY A 138 27.13 -0.27 -11.12
N LEU A 139 27.28 -1.58 -10.92
CA LEU A 139 28.58 -2.25 -10.87
C LEU A 139 29.15 -2.56 -12.26
N GLY A 140 28.32 -2.55 -13.31
CA GLY A 140 28.71 -3.00 -14.65
C GLY A 140 28.98 -4.50 -14.74
N TRP A 141 28.41 -5.31 -13.83
CA TRP A 141 28.67 -6.74 -13.70
C TRP A 141 27.56 -7.59 -14.30
N LEU A 142 27.92 -8.78 -14.83
CA LEU A 142 26.99 -9.83 -15.26
C LEU A 142 25.82 -9.29 -16.13
N PRO A 143 26.09 -8.75 -17.33
CA PRO A 143 25.08 -8.06 -18.15
C PRO A 143 23.87 -8.96 -18.50
N THR A 144 24.09 -10.27 -18.65
CA THR A 144 23.00 -11.23 -18.87
C THR A 144 22.10 -11.37 -17.66
N ALA A 145 22.66 -11.47 -16.45
CA ALA A 145 21.89 -11.53 -15.21
C ALA A 145 21.14 -10.22 -14.97
N ARG A 146 21.77 -9.06 -15.21
CA ARG A 146 21.12 -7.75 -15.15
C ARG A 146 19.88 -7.69 -16.04
N ARG A 147 20.00 -8.13 -17.30
CA ARG A 147 18.88 -8.17 -18.26
C ARG A 147 17.76 -9.09 -17.77
N GLY A 148 18.11 -10.28 -17.28
CA GLY A 148 17.16 -11.23 -16.71
C GLY A 148 16.39 -10.64 -15.51
N LEU A 149 17.10 -10.01 -14.57
CA LEU A 149 16.48 -9.35 -13.42
C LEU A 149 15.63 -8.14 -13.83
N SER A 150 16.10 -7.33 -14.80
CA SER A 150 15.33 -6.19 -15.31
C SER A 150 14.05 -6.63 -16.01
N ALA A 151 14.10 -7.72 -16.79
CA ALA A 151 12.92 -8.30 -17.42
C ALA A 151 11.97 -8.90 -16.37
N GLY A 152 12.49 -9.63 -15.39
CA GLY A 152 11.70 -10.15 -14.27
C GLY A 152 11.01 -9.03 -13.49
N ALA A 153 11.72 -7.95 -13.18
CA ALA A 153 11.17 -6.78 -12.52
C ALA A 153 10.08 -6.09 -13.35
N ALA A 154 10.25 -5.99 -14.68
CA ALA A 154 9.23 -5.44 -15.56
C ALA A 154 7.96 -6.31 -15.59
N VAL A 155 8.11 -7.63 -15.71
CA VAL A 155 6.99 -8.58 -15.72
C VAL A 155 6.24 -8.59 -14.39
N LEU A 156 6.97 -8.61 -13.26
CA LEU A 156 6.38 -8.56 -11.91
C LEU A 156 5.86 -7.15 -11.57
N GLY A 157 6.41 -6.11 -12.18
CA GLY A 157 6.00 -4.72 -11.97
C GLY A 157 4.61 -4.42 -12.51
N VAL A 158 4.21 -5.05 -13.63
CA VAL A 158 2.86 -4.88 -14.23
C VAL A 158 1.73 -5.27 -13.27
N PRO A 159 1.68 -6.49 -12.71
CA PRO A 159 0.66 -6.80 -11.71
C PRO A 159 0.84 -5.95 -10.45
N LEU A 160 2.04 -5.49 -10.11
CA LEU A 160 2.25 -4.65 -8.92
C LEU A 160 1.56 -3.28 -9.04
N THR A 161 1.46 -2.70 -10.24
CA THR A 161 0.76 -1.42 -10.43
C THR A 161 -0.74 -1.51 -10.22
N THR A 162 -1.34 -2.70 -10.32
CA THR A 162 -2.80 -2.90 -10.25
C THR A 162 -3.24 -3.71 -9.04
N TYR A 163 -2.37 -4.57 -8.51
CA TYR A 163 -2.64 -5.46 -7.40
C TYR A 163 -3.13 -4.73 -6.15
N THR A 164 -2.59 -3.55 -5.84
CA THR A 164 -3.00 -2.77 -4.67
C THR A 164 -4.44 -2.26 -4.81
N ALA A 165 -4.91 -1.98 -6.03
CA ALA A 165 -6.32 -1.67 -6.26
C ALA A 165 -7.21 -2.87 -5.95
N VAL A 166 -6.80 -4.08 -6.39
CA VAL A 166 -7.53 -5.32 -6.10
C VAL A 166 -7.62 -5.54 -4.59
N LEU A 167 -6.55 -5.31 -3.83
CA LEU A 167 -6.59 -5.36 -2.37
C LEU A 167 -7.59 -4.39 -1.76
N LEU A 168 -7.58 -3.13 -2.20
CA LEU A 168 -8.49 -2.12 -1.66
C LEU A 168 -9.95 -2.49 -1.97
N SER A 169 -10.20 -2.99 -3.18
CA SER A 169 -11.52 -3.41 -3.64
C SER A 169 -12.03 -4.71 -3.01
N ASP A 170 -11.14 -5.56 -2.49
CA ASP A 170 -11.48 -6.78 -1.73
C ASP A 170 -11.81 -6.47 -0.25
N SER A 171 -12.08 -5.21 0.09
CA SER A 171 -12.46 -4.77 1.44
C SER A 171 -13.98 -4.69 1.63
N ALA A 172 -14.43 -4.72 2.89
CA ALA A 172 -15.84 -4.56 3.24
C ALA A 172 -16.37 -3.12 3.08
N ASN A 173 -15.52 -2.16 2.67
CA ASN A 173 -15.94 -0.78 2.47
C ASN A 173 -16.66 -0.65 1.12
N PRO A 174 -17.94 -0.24 1.09
CA PRO A 174 -18.73 -0.17 -0.14
C PRO A 174 -18.13 0.73 -1.22
N ALA A 175 -17.45 1.82 -0.84
CA ALA A 175 -16.86 2.75 -1.80
C ALA A 175 -15.74 2.08 -2.62
N TRP A 176 -14.86 1.33 -1.95
CA TRP A 176 -13.75 0.64 -2.61
C TRP A 176 -14.23 -0.60 -3.37
N HIS A 177 -15.18 -1.35 -2.79
CA HIS A 177 -15.71 -2.56 -3.40
C HIS A 177 -16.58 -2.27 -4.63
N GLY A 178 -17.34 -1.18 -4.61
CA GLY A 178 -18.14 -0.74 -5.75
C GLY A 178 -17.31 -0.36 -6.97
N ALA A 179 -16.11 0.19 -6.76
CA ALA A 179 -15.20 0.59 -7.83
C ALA A 179 -14.23 -0.51 -8.28
N ARG A 180 -14.43 -1.78 -7.90
CA ARG A 180 -13.54 -2.91 -8.22
C ARG A 180 -13.22 -3.12 -9.70
N ASN A 181 -14.12 -2.69 -10.60
CA ASN A 181 -13.95 -2.84 -12.04
C ASN A 181 -13.13 -1.71 -12.68
N THR A 182 -13.00 -0.57 -12.01
CA THR A 182 -12.35 0.64 -12.54
C THR A 182 -11.08 0.98 -11.79
N LEU A 183 -11.03 0.73 -10.47
CA LEU A 183 -9.87 1.00 -9.62
C LEU A 183 -8.55 0.44 -10.15
N PRO A 184 -8.46 -0.81 -10.66
CA PRO A 184 -7.21 -1.30 -11.24
C PRO A 184 -6.71 -0.47 -12.42
N ALA A 185 -7.60 0.02 -13.28
CA ALA A 185 -7.22 0.86 -14.41
C ALA A 185 -6.69 2.22 -13.94
N VAL A 186 -7.36 2.84 -12.95
CA VAL A 186 -6.92 4.12 -12.34
C VAL A 186 -5.57 3.98 -11.66
N PHE A 187 -5.32 2.87 -10.96
CA PHE A 187 -4.01 2.63 -10.35
C PHE A 187 -2.92 2.41 -11.42
N ALA A 188 -3.24 1.71 -12.51
CA ALA A 188 -2.32 1.53 -13.63
C ALA A 188 -1.98 2.88 -14.31
N SER A 189 -2.97 3.73 -14.56
CA SER A 189 -2.76 5.06 -15.16
C SER A 189 -1.93 5.94 -14.21
N SER A 190 -2.29 6.02 -12.93
CA SER A 190 -1.52 6.75 -11.91
C SER A 190 -0.06 6.27 -11.81
N ALA A 191 0.17 4.95 -11.88
CA ALA A 191 1.51 4.38 -11.89
C ALA A 191 2.30 4.76 -13.16
N ALA A 192 1.66 4.72 -14.33
CA ALA A 192 2.26 5.14 -15.60
C ALA A 192 2.57 6.65 -15.62
N ALA A 193 1.67 7.48 -15.09
CA ALA A 193 1.88 8.92 -14.93
C ALA A 193 3.07 9.21 -14.01
N SER A 194 3.13 8.56 -12.86
CA SER A 194 4.23 8.68 -11.88
C SER A 194 5.56 8.24 -12.47
N ALA A 195 5.58 7.12 -13.19
CA ALA A 195 6.76 6.63 -13.89
C ALA A 195 7.23 7.60 -14.98
N GLY A 196 6.30 8.10 -15.81
CA GLY A 196 6.59 9.11 -16.83
C GLY A 196 7.17 10.39 -16.21
N GLY A 197 6.56 10.90 -15.14
CA GLY A 197 7.06 12.05 -14.37
C GLY A 197 8.47 11.80 -13.84
N ALA A 198 8.70 10.68 -13.15
CA ALA A 198 10.03 10.34 -12.64
C ALA A 198 11.08 10.22 -13.76
N MET A 199 10.72 9.58 -14.88
CA MET A 199 11.59 9.50 -16.07
C MET A 199 11.93 10.88 -16.64
N THR A 200 11.00 11.83 -16.64
CA THR A 200 11.32 13.21 -17.07
C THR A 200 12.27 13.93 -16.12
N LEU A 201 12.16 13.66 -14.81
CA LEU A 201 13.01 14.28 -13.79
C LEU A 201 14.43 13.74 -13.82
N VAL A 202 14.59 12.43 -14.02
CA VAL A 202 15.92 11.80 -14.01
C VAL A 202 16.55 11.75 -15.40
N GLY A 203 15.75 11.74 -16.47
CA GLY A 203 16.21 11.54 -17.84
C GLY A 203 17.00 12.73 -18.41
N PRO A 204 17.98 12.48 -19.31
CA PRO A 204 18.60 13.56 -20.08
C PRO A 204 17.55 14.33 -20.88
N ALA A 205 17.62 15.66 -20.92
CA ALA A 205 16.61 16.52 -21.56
C ALA A 205 16.23 16.05 -22.99
N ALA A 206 17.22 15.63 -23.77
CA ALA A 206 17.06 15.14 -25.15
C ALA A 206 16.26 13.82 -25.27
N GLN A 207 16.18 13.01 -24.21
CA GLN A 207 15.52 11.69 -24.20
C GLN A 207 14.19 11.70 -23.42
N THR A 208 13.67 12.86 -23.02
CA THR A 208 12.44 12.96 -22.21
C THR A 208 11.13 12.84 -23.01
N ALA A 209 11.18 12.84 -24.34
CA ALA A 209 9.96 12.78 -25.16
C ALA A 209 9.11 11.52 -24.91
N PRO A 210 9.67 10.29 -24.82
CA PRO A 210 8.90 9.10 -24.45
C PRO A 210 8.28 9.19 -23.05
N ALA A 211 9.00 9.79 -22.10
CA ALA A 211 8.54 9.95 -20.72
C ALA A 211 7.33 10.91 -20.62
N ARG A 212 7.35 12.01 -21.38
CA ARG A 212 6.21 12.94 -21.47
C ARG A 212 5.00 12.30 -22.17
N ARG A 213 5.23 11.50 -23.21
CA ARG A 213 4.16 10.76 -23.89
C ARG A 213 3.52 9.72 -22.98
N LEU A 214 4.31 9.01 -22.18
CA LEU A 214 3.80 8.07 -21.19
C LEU A 214 2.93 8.77 -20.14
N ALA A 215 3.41 9.90 -19.61
CA ALA A 215 2.64 10.69 -18.65
C ALA A 215 1.33 11.25 -19.25
N ALA A 216 1.37 11.75 -20.49
CA ALA A 216 0.19 12.24 -21.19
C ALA A 216 -0.81 11.12 -21.54
N ALA A 217 -0.32 9.96 -21.98
CA ALA A 217 -1.17 8.80 -22.26
C ALA A 217 -1.85 8.27 -21.01
N ALA A 218 -1.16 8.30 -19.87
CA ALA A 218 -1.73 7.96 -18.58
C ALA A 218 -2.87 8.89 -18.18
N ALA A 219 -2.73 10.21 -18.40
CA ALA A 219 -3.79 11.18 -18.14
C ALA A 219 -5.04 11.00 -19.02
N ALA A 220 -4.91 10.39 -20.19
CA ALA A 220 -6.03 10.05 -21.07
C ALA A 220 -6.75 8.74 -20.69
N GLY A 221 -6.17 7.96 -19.76
CA GLY A 221 -6.72 6.68 -19.29
C GLY A 221 -7.45 6.76 -17.95
N GLU A 222 -7.61 7.96 -17.38
CA GLU A 222 -8.50 8.27 -16.24
C GLU A 222 -9.89 8.69 -16.72
#